data_AF-A0A6I9YI20-F1
#
_entry.id   AF-A0A6I9YI20-F1
#
_cell.length_a   1.000
_cell.length_b   1.000
_cell.length_c   1.000
_cell.angle_alpha   90.00
_cell.angle_beta   90.00
_cell.angle_gamma   90.00
#
_symmetry.space_group_name_H-M   'P 1'
#
loop_
_entity.id
_entity.type
_entity.pdbx_description
1 polymer ?
#
loop_
_entity_poly.entity_id
_entity_poly.type
_entity_poly.pdbx_seq_one_letter_code
_entity_poly.pdbx_strand_id
1 'polypeptide(L)'
;MEYVDPKPGDLIEIFRLGYEHWAVYVGSGYVIHLTSSRDSNSKAMVKMERLSHVAGSDNYDVNNKHDSKYPVRSPEEIVSRAEMLVGKKMEYNLFTQNCEHCATSLRYNVTPCDQVSALFVDLDRFLVVPVSG
;
A
#
# COMPACT_ATOMS: atom_id res chain seq x y z
N MET A 1 17.54 10.11 -15.95
CA MET A 1 16.61 9.53 -14.97
C MET A 1 17.41 9.37 -13.70
N GLU A 2 17.09 10.13 -12.66
CA GLU A 2 17.75 9.96 -11.36
C GLU A 2 17.19 8.69 -10.72
N TYR A 3 18.08 7.78 -10.35
CA TYR A 3 17.71 6.62 -9.55
C TYR A 3 17.40 7.13 -8.15
N VAL A 4 16.11 7.16 -7.79
CA VAL A 4 15.67 7.58 -6.46
C VAL A 4 15.63 6.36 -5.58
N ASP A 5 16.54 6.30 -4.60
CA ASP A 5 16.46 5.30 -3.55
C ASP A 5 15.15 5.48 -2.77
N PRO A 6 14.27 4.46 -2.73
CA PRO A 6 12.99 4.58 -2.06
C PRO A 6 13.17 4.78 -0.56
N LYS A 7 12.37 5.67 0.01
CA LYS A 7 12.32 5.97 1.45
C LYS A 7 11.09 5.34 2.07
N PRO A 8 11.14 4.99 3.37
CA PRO A 8 9.96 4.48 4.06
C PRO A 8 8.74 5.39 3.84
N GLY A 9 7.61 4.79 3.50
CA GLY A 9 6.37 5.47 3.16
C GLY A 9 6.19 5.79 1.66
N ASP A 10 7.22 5.66 0.83
CA ASP A 10 7.10 5.88 -0.62
C ASP A 10 6.21 4.84 -1.30
N LEU A 11 5.43 5.30 -2.29
CA LEU A 11 4.68 4.42 -3.16
C LEU A 11 5.59 3.91 -4.28
N ILE A 12 5.58 2.60 -4.47
CA ILE A 12 6.32 1.93 -5.53
C ILE A 12 5.33 1.48 -6.60
N GLU A 13 5.52 1.98 -7.81
CA GLU A 13 4.79 1.55 -9.00
C GLU A 13 5.66 0.56 -9.77
N ILE A 14 5.18 -0.66 -9.95
CA ILE A 14 5.87 -1.75 -10.66
C ILE A 14 5.14 -1.97 -11.99
N PHE A 15 5.85 -1.82 -13.10
CA PHE A 15 5.28 -1.86 -14.45
C PHE A 15 5.19 -3.30 -14.96
N ARG A 16 4.00 -3.91 -14.90
CA ARG A 16 3.76 -5.25 -15.44
C ARG A 16 3.25 -5.17 -16.88
N LEU A 17 3.39 -6.27 -17.61
CA LEU A 17 2.75 -6.42 -18.92
C LEU A 17 1.23 -6.40 -18.78
N GLY A 18 0.62 -5.26 -19.13
CA GLY A 18 -0.83 -5.06 -19.17
C GLY A 18 -1.46 -4.48 -17.91
N TYR A 19 -0.67 -4.14 -16.88
CA TYR A 19 -1.13 -3.38 -15.71
C TYR A 19 0.01 -2.87 -14.83
N GLU A 20 -0.31 -1.95 -13.92
CA GLU A 20 0.60 -1.45 -12.88
C GLU A 20 0.28 -2.10 -11.53
N HIS A 21 1.33 -2.56 -10.85
CA HIS A 21 1.23 -3.11 -9.50
C HIS A 21 1.78 -2.10 -8.49
N TRP A 22 1.06 -1.89 -7.39
CA TRP A 22 1.41 -0.88 -6.39
C TRP A 22 1.79 -1.49 -5.05
N ALA A 23 2.76 -0.87 -4.39
CA ALA A 23 3.25 -1.25 -3.07
C ALA A 23 3.67 -0.02 -2.26
N VAL A 24 3.82 -0.19 -0.95
CA VAL A 24 4.39 0.80 -0.03
C VAL A 24 5.75 0.32 0.43
N TYR A 25 6.79 1.13 0.25
CA TYR A 25 8.12 0.82 0.77
C TYR A 25 8.18 1.05 2.28
N VAL A 26 8.70 0.06 3.02
CA VAL A 26 8.74 0.09 4.50
C VAL A 26 10.15 0.08 5.07
N GLY A 27 11.17 0.22 4.22
CA GLY A 27 12.58 0.23 4.62
C GLY A 27 13.30 -1.09 4.37
N SER A 28 14.62 -1.04 4.42
CA SER A 28 15.51 -2.23 4.35
C SER A 28 15.28 -3.13 3.13
N GLY A 29 14.79 -2.57 2.02
CA GLY A 29 14.50 -3.31 0.79
C GLY A 29 13.17 -4.07 0.81
N TYR A 30 12.27 -3.80 1.77
CA TYR A 30 10.97 -4.43 1.89
C TYR A 30 9.84 -3.51 1.44
N VAL A 31 8.79 -4.13 0.90
CA VAL A 31 7.54 -3.48 0.55
C VAL A 31 6.36 -4.24 1.14
N ILE A 32 5.28 -3.52 1.41
CA ILE A 32 3.97 -4.08 1.73
C ILE A 32 3.05 -3.85 0.54
N HIS A 33 2.40 -4.91 0.07
CA HIS A 33 1.53 -4.85 -1.11
C HIS A 33 0.36 -5.82 -0.99
N LEU A 34 -0.71 -5.51 -1.73
CA LEU A 34 -1.87 -6.39 -1.87
C LEU A 34 -1.62 -7.38 -3.00
N THR A 35 -1.66 -8.68 -2.74
CA THR A 35 -1.39 -9.73 -3.74
C THR A 35 -2.36 -10.90 -3.60
N SER A 36 -2.36 -11.84 -4.55
CA SER A 36 -3.24 -13.01 -4.47
C SER A 36 -2.92 -13.90 -3.25
N SER A 37 -3.97 -14.40 -2.61
CA SER A 37 -3.88 -15.41 -1.56
C SER A 37 -3.49 -16.76 -2.18
N ARG A 38 -2.53 -17.48 -1.56
CA ARG A 38 -2.12 -18.81 -2.02
C ARG A 38 -3.29 -19.83 -2.02
N ASP A 39 -4.28 -19.58 -1.17
CA ASP A 39 -5.44 -20.48 -1.00
C ASP A 39 -6.51 -20.31 -2.09
N SER A 40 -6.54 -19.17 -2.79
CA SER A 40 -7.61 -18.86 -3.76
C SER A 40 -7.28 -17.62 -4.60
N ASN A 41 -7.33 -17.76 -5.93
CA ASN A 41 -7.19 -16.64 -6.87
C ASN A 41 -8.31 -15.58 -6.75
N SER A 42 -9.38 -15.87 -6.01
CA SER A 42 -10.51 -14.96 -5.79
C SER A 42 -10.36 -14.04 -4.56
N LYS A 43 -9.29 -14.20 -3.77
CA LYS A 43 -9.05 -13.39 -2.56
C LYS A 43 -7.67 -12.75 -2.58
N ALA A 44 -7.61 -11.48 -2.20
CA ALA A 44 -6.36 -10.78 -2.04
C ALA A 44 -5.89 -10.82 -0.58
N MET A 45 -4.59 -10.72 -0.35
CA MET A 45 -3.94 -10.72 0.95
C MET A 45 -2.82 -9.68 0.95
N VAL A 46 -2.71 -8.93 2.03
CA VAL A 46 -1.58 -8.00 2.21
C VAL A 46 -0.37 -8.78 2.69
N LYS A 47 0.76 -8.63 1.99
CA LYS A 47 2.02 -9.29 2.33
C LYS A 47 3.16 -8.28 2.44
N MET A 48 4.16 -8.62 3.25
CA MET A 48 5.43 -7.94 3.33
C MET A 48 6.51 -8.81 2.67
N GLU A 49 7.11 -8.32 1.59
CA GLU A 49 8.07 -9.08 0.78
C GLU A 49 9.23 -8.18 0.33
N ARG A 50 10.35 -8.77 -0.11
CA ARG A 50 11.46 -8.00 -0.66
C ARG A 50 11.04 -7.32 -1.95
N LEU A 51 11.35 -6.05 -2.12
CA LEU A 51 11.09 -5.30 -3.35
C LEU A 51 11.66 -6.01 -4.58
N SER A 52 12.87 -6.55 -4.47
CA SER A 52 13.50 -7.32 -5.56
C SER A 52 12.72 -8.58 -5.93
N HIS A 53 12.06 -9.23 -4.98
CA HIS A 53 11.21 -10.39 -5.23
C HIS A 53 9.89 -9.97 -5.87
N VAL A 54 9.27 -8.91 -5.35
CA VAL A 54 8.01 -8.40 -5.88
C VAL A 54 8.21 -7.88 -7.30
N ALA A 55 9.20 -7.03 -7.57
CA ALA A 55 9.49 -6.52 -8.91
C ALA A 55 9.91 -7.64 -9.88
N GLY A 56 10.76 -8.57 -9.45
CA GLY A 56 11.29 -9.61 -10.34
C GLY A 56 12.13 -9.00 -11.46
N SER A 57 11.75 -9.25 -12.71
CA SER A 57 12.39 -8.66 -13.90
C SER A 57 11.77 -7.34 -14.34
N ASP A 58 10.68 -6.92 -13.71
CA ASP A 58 9.95 -5.72 -14.09
C ASP A 58 10.58 -4.47 -13.49
N ASN A 59 10.51 -3.38 -14.24
CA ASN A 59 10.95 -2.07 -13.76
C ASN A 59 9.97 -1.53 -12.72
N TYR A 60 10.48 -0.66 -11.84
CA TYR A 60 9.66 0.05 -10.87
C TYR A 60 10.19 1.45 -10.66
N ASP A 61 9.30 2.36 -10.26
CA ASP A 61 9.63 3.73 -9.90
C ASP A 61 8.97 4.12 -8.56
N VAL A 62 9.58 5.07 -7.86
CA VAL A 62 8.90 5.79 -6.77
C VAL A 62 7.89 6.74 -7.41
N ASN A 63 6.60 6.53 -7.14
CA ASN A 63 5.53 7.34 -7.73
C ASN A 63 4.57 7.89 -6.66
N ASN A 64 4.96 9.00 -6.05
CA ASN A 64 4.15 9.76 -5.10
C ASN A 64 3.30 10.85 -5.80
N LYS A 65 2.67 10.54 -6.95
CA LYS A 65 1.98 11.49 -7.85
C LYS A 65 0.91 12.39 -7.21
N HIS A 66 0.45 12.11 -6.00
CA HIS A 66 -0.59 12.91 -5.34
C HIS A 66 -0.10 13.74 -4.14
N ASP A 67 1.21 13.80 -3.89
CA ASP A 67 1.79 14.60 -2.78
C ASP A 67 1.47 16.09 -2.89
N SER A 68 1.31 16.61 -4.11
CA SER A 68 0.91 18.01 -4.33
C SER A 68 -0.59 18.25 -4.18
N LYS A 69 -1.41 17.20 -4.06
CA LYS A 69 -2.88 17.28 -4.10
C LYS A 69 -3.52 16.94 -2.76
N TYR A 70 -2.95 16.00 -2.00
CA TYR A 70 -3.51 15.53 -0.74
C TYR A 70 -2.51 15.66 0.41
N PRO A 71 -2.98 15.91 1.64
CA PRO A 71 -2.14 15.82 2.82
C PRO A 71 -1.49 14.44 2.94
N VAL A 72 -0.17 14.41 3.10
CA VAL A 72 0.63 13.20 3.26
C VAL A 72 0.77 12.88 4.75
N ARG A 73 0.61 11.61 5.13
CA ARG A 73 0.92 11.15 6.49
C ARG A 73 2.42 11.15 6.74
N SER A 74 2.84 11.08 8.01
CA SER A 74 4.27 10.92 8.30
C SER A 74 4.75 9.53 7.82
N PRO A 75 6.01 9.38 7.40
CA PRO A 75 6.58 8.09 7.02
C PRO A 75 6.31 6.98 8.05
N GLU A 76 6.44 7.30 9.33
CA GLU A 76 6.22 6.37 10.44
C GLU A 76 4.76 5.91 10.52
N GLU A 77 3.81 6.83 10.34
CA GLU A 77 2.39 6.49 10.32
C GLU A 77 2.03 5.63 9.11
N ILE A 78 2.59 5.93 7.93
CA ILE A 78 2.36 5.14 6.70
C ILE A 78 2.85 3.70 6.90
N VAL A 79 4.09 3.55 7.39
CA VAL A 79 4.70 2.23 7.64
C VAL A 79 3.92 1.46 8.69
N SER A 80 3.63 2.08 9.84
CA SER A 80 2.87 1.44 10.92
C SER A 80 1.50 0.96 10.45
N ARG A 81 0.77 1.82 9.72
CA ARG A 81 -0.52 1.46 9.12
C ARG A 81 -0.38 0.29 8.14
N ALA A 82 0.62 0.31 7.27
CA ALA A 82 0.86 -0.76 6.31
C ALA A 82 1.16 -2.10 6.99
N GLU A 83 2.00 -2.09 8.03
CA GLU A 83 2.35 -3.27 8.84
C GLU A 83 1.12 -3.87 9.53
N MET A 84 0.23 -3.02 10.07
CA MET A 84 -1.04 -3.47 10.67
C MET A 84 -1.98 -4.18 9.69
N LEU A 85 -1.78 -4.00 8.38
CA LEU A 85 -2.57 -4.68 7.35
C LEU A 85 -2.00 -6.05 6.96
N VAL A 86 -0.75 -6.35 7.27
CA VAL A 86 -0.08 -7.59 6.87
C VAL A 86 -0.87 -8.80 7.38
N GLY A 87 -1.13 -9.74 6.47
CA GLY A 87 -1.90 -10.95 6.76
C GLY A 87 -3.42 -10.80 6.64
N LYS A 88 -3.96 -9.58 6.52
CA LYS A 88 -5.39 -9.37 6.30
C LYS A 88 -5.79 -9.83 4.89
N LYS A 89 -6.92 -10.54 4.81
CA LYS A 89 -7.55 -10.98 3.56
C LYS A 89 -8.60 -9.95 3.14
N MET A 90 -8.65 -9.63 1.84
CA MET A 90 -9.58 -8.68 1.24
C MET A 90 -10.46 -9.40 0.22
N GLU A 91 -11.77 -9.29 0.40
CA GLU A 91 -12.80 -9.85 -0.50
C GLU A 91 -13.06 -8.87 -1.65
N TYR A 92 -12.12 -8.73 -2.60
CA TYR A 92 -12.40 -7.98 -3.84
C TYR A 92 -11.44 -8.36 -4.98
N ASN A 93 -11.98 -8.50 -6.19
CA ASN A 93 -11.26 -8.80 -7.44
C ASN A 93 -10.93 -7.50 -8.21
N LEU A 94 -9.96 -7.59 -9.14
CA LEU A 94 -9.27 -6.53 -9.90
C LEU A 94 -8.03 -5.98 -9.16
N PHE A 95 -6.99 -6.81 -9.15
CA PHE A 95 -5.71 -6.60 -8.46
C PHE A 95 -5.09 -5.21 -8.67
N THR A 96 -5.31 -4.60 -9.83
CA THR A 96 -4.75 -3.29 -10.24
C THR A 96 -5.34 -2.13 -9.46
N GLN A 97 -6.66 -1.99 -9.48
CA GLN A 97 -7.36 -0.91 -8.78
C GLN A 97 -7.22 -1.07 -7.27
N ASN A 98 -7.30 -2.30 -6.76
CA ASN A 98 -7.21 -2.54 -5.33
C ASN A 98 -5.81 -2.27 -4.77
N CYS A 99 -4.73 -2.58 -5.52
CA CYS A 99 -3.37 -2.31 -5.05
C CYS A 99 -3.05 -0.80 -5.07
N GLU A 100 -3.41 -0.09 -6.13
CA GLU A 100 -3.21 1.37 -6.22
C GLU A 100 -3.97 2.07 -5.09
N HIS A 101 -5.21 1.65 -4.89
CA HIS A 101 -6.08 2.25 -3.91
C HIS A 101 -5.62 1.97 -2.47
N CYS A 102 -5.16 0.75 -2.18
CA CYS A 102 -4.56 0.40 -0.88
C CYS A 102 -3.29 1.20 -0.60
N ALA A 103 -2.39 1.30 -1.58
CA ALA A 103 -1.15 2.06 -1.43
C ALA A 103 -1.44 3.57 -1.24
N THR A 104 -2.35 4.12 -2.04
CA THR A 104 -2.79 5.52 -1.96
C THR A 104 -3.46 5.82 -0.63
N SER A 105 -4.36 4.96 -0.14
CA SER A 105 -5.07 5.17 1.12
C SER A 105 -4.15 5.08 2.34
N LEU A 106 -3.02 4.36 2.25
CA LEU A 106 -1.99 4.32 3.29
C LEU A 106 -1.18 5.63 3.34
N ARG A 107 -0.78 6.18 2.19
CA ARG A 107 0.05 7.40 2.13
C ARG A 107 -0.74 8.67 2.41
N TYR A 108 -1.93 8.80 1.83
CA TYR A 108 -2.67 10.04 1.83
C TYR A 108 -3.83 10.03 2.82
N ASN A 109 -4.05 11.17 3.48
CA ASN A 109 -5.19 11.33 4.38
C ASN A 109 -6.51 11.59 3.62
N VAL A 110 -6.83 10.70 2.69
CA VAL A 110 -8.08 10.71 1.91
C VAL A 110 -8.87 9.49 2.30
N THR A 111 -10.12 9.71 2.68
CA THR A 111 -11.08 8.62 2.84
C THR A 111 -11.36 8.03 1.47
N PRO A 112 -11.12 6.74 1.25
CA PRO A 112 -11.40 6.15 -0.03
C PRO A 112 -12.92 6.08 -0.28
N CYS A 113 -13.33 6.57 -1.45
CA CYS A 113 -14.68 6.47 -1.98
C CYS A 113 -15.15 4.99 -1.96
N ASP A 114 -16.14 4.70 -1.10
CA ASP A 114 -17.07 3.55 -0.97
C ASP A 114 -16.61 2.08 -1.15
N GLN A 115 -15.44 1.80 -1.70
CA GLN A 115 -15.04 0.45 -2.11
C GLN A 115 -14.09 -0.25 -1.14
N VAL A 116 -13.63 0.44 -0.09
CA VAL A 116 -12.83 -0.19 0.98
C VAL A 116 -13.37 0.23 2.35
N SER A 117 -14.61 -0.17 2.61
CA SER A 117 -15.45 0.43 3.65
C SER A 117 -15.29 -0.13 5.06
N ALA A 118 -14.69 -1.32 5.27
CA ALA A 118 -14.61 -1.91 6.62
C ALA A 118 -13.21 -1.81 7.24
N LEU A 119 -12.18 -2.18 6.47
CA LEU A 119 -10.86 -2.46 7.04
C LEU A 119 -10.01 -1.21 7.32
N PHE A 120 -10.23 -0.14 6.56
CA PHE A 120 -9.62 1.17 6.78
C PHE A 120 -10.39 2.02 7.80
N VAL A 121 -11.73 1.86 7.87
CA VAL A 121 -12.56 2.44 8.94
C VAL A 121 -12.12 1.90 10.30
N ASP A 122 -11.83 0.60 10.39
CA ASP A 122 -11.27 0.02 11.61
C ASP A 122 -9.87 0.58 11.91
N LEU A 123 -9.00 0.75 10.91
CA LEU A 123 -7.66 1.30 11.11
C LEU A 123 -7.69 2.73 11.67
N ASP A 124 -8.55 3.59 11.13
CA ASP A 124 -8.75 4.94 11.66
C ASP A 124 -9.35 4.90 13.07
N ARG A 125 -10.24 3.95 13.38
CA ARG A 125 -10.82 3.75 14.72
C ARG A 125 -9.81 3.24 15.76
N PHE A 126 -8.82 2.45 15.36
CA PHE A 126 -7.73 2.00 16.24
C PHE A 126 -6.68 3.09 16.50
N LEU A 127 -6.57 4.09 15.63
CA LEU A 127 -5.58 5.18 15.74
C LEU A 127 -6.13 6.45 16.40
N VAL A 128 -7.45 6.63 16.50
CA VAL A 128 -8.04 7.59 17.47
C VAL A 128 -7.95 7.03 18.87
N VAL A 129 -6.76 7.12 19.47
CA VAL A 129 -6.62 7.06 20.92
C VAL A 129 -7.52 8.15 21.51
N PRO A 130 -8.39 7.87 22.50
CA PRO A 130 -9.00 8.94 23.26
C PRO A 130 -7.84 9.70 23.92
N VAL A 131 -7.74 10.99 23.64
CA VAL A 131 -7.01 11.90 24.53
C VAL A 131 -7.72 11.85 25.86
N SER A 132 -7.23 10.97 26.74
CA SER A 132 -7.64 10.88 28.13
C SER A 132 -7.30 12.21 28.80
N GLY A 133 -8.32 12.97 29.16
CA GLY A 133 -8.23 14.00 30.19
C GLY A 133 -8.28 13.39 31.58
#